data_AF-A0A0T5YWN6-F1
#
_entry.id   AF-A0A0T5YWN6-F1
#
_cell.length_a   1.000
_cell.length_b   1.000
_cell.length_c   1.000
_cell.angle_alpha   90.00
_cell.angle_beta   90.00
_cell.angle_gamma   90.00
#
_symmetry.space_group_name_H-M   'P 1'
#
loop_
_entity.id
_entity.type
_entity.pdbx_description
1 polymer ?
#
loop_
_entity_poly.entity_id
_entity_poly.type
_entity_poly.pdbx_seq_one_letter_code
_entity_poly.pdbx_strand_id
1 'polypeptide(L)'
;MKTKVCHSNGFSLIELMITIAIITIISAIAIPAYNGYIEEARFSAARMNAEPLRLALEDYFLENNTYIAGSWEADGNPIDLQTGNLAWHPDGDGNNYNYSVAALNADIATGYILTVTDINYAEASIQCTRNQTAGTFRCATNTGS
;
A
#
# COMPACT_ATOMS: atom_id res chain seq x y z
N MET A 1 46.16 4.65 52.03
CA MET A 1 44.85 4.73 51.38
C MET A 1 44.76 3.58 50.38
N LYS A 2 43.99 2.53 50.66
CA LYS A 2 43.86 1.36 49.77
C LYS A 2 42.59 1.51 48.94
N THR A 3 42.74 1.77 47.64
CA THR A 3 41.62 1.93 46.71
C THR A 3 41.00 0.56 46.43
N LYS A 4 39.73 0.35 46.79
CA LYS A 4 38.97 -0.85 46.38
C LYS A 4 38.70 -0.74 44.88
N VAL A 5 39.31 -1.63 44.09
CA VAL A 5 38.90 -1.86 42.70
C VAL A 5 37.62 -2.69 42.73
N CYS A 6 36.55 -2.21 42.11
CA CYS A 6 35.31 -2.96 41.93
C CYS A 6 35.52 -3.94 40.75
N HIS A 7 35.24 -5.23 40.97
CA HIS A 7 35.33 -6.25 39.93
C HIS A 7 34.11 -6.13 39.02
N SER A 8 34.33 -5.88 37.73
CA SER A 8 33.28 -5.92 36.72
C SER A 8 32.89 -7.38 36.48
N ASN A 9 31.67 -7.76 36.86
CA ASN A 9 31.11 -9.07 36.50
C ASN A 9 30.80 -9.05 34.99
N GLY A 10 31.67 -9.67 34.18
CA GLY A 10 31.44 -9.85 32.75
C GLY A 10 30.49 -11.01 32.45
N PHE A 11 29.79 -10.94 31.32
CA PHE A 11 28.95 -12.04 30.81
C PHE A 11 29.79 -13.28 30.50
N SER A 12 29.23 -14.47 30.77
CA SER A 12 29.88 -15.73 30.42
C SER A 12 29.66 -16.09 28.94
N LEU A 13 30.68 -16.67 28.30
CA LEU A 13 30.58 -17.15 26.92
C LEU A 13 29.46 -18.17 26.74
N ILE A 14 29.24 -19.05 27.74
CA ILE A 14 28.17 -20.03 27.65
C ILE A 14 26.78 -19.39 27.77
N GLU A 15 26.68 -18.29 28.51
CA GLU A 15 25.45 -17.52 28.67
C GLU A 15 25.06 -16.86 27.34
N LEU A 16 26.05 -16.34 26.62
CA LEU A 16 25.86 -15.83 25.26
C LEU A 16 25.46 -16.95 24.29
N MET A 17 26.12 -18.12 24.35
CA MET A 17 25.83 -19.24 23.44
C MET A 17 24.41 -19.79 23.59
N ILE A 18 23.91 -19.90 24.82
CA ILE A 18 22.53 -20.37 25.06
C ILE A 18 21.53 -19.29 24.60
N THR A 19 21.83 -18.02 24.84
CA THR A 19 20.96 -16.90 24.43
C THR A 19 20.78 -16.86 22.92
N ILE A 20 21.87 -16.95 22.14
CA ILE A 20 21.77 -16.97 20.68
C ILE A 20 21.03 -18.21 20.16
N ALA A 21 21.21 -19.37 20.82
CA ALA A 21 20.52 -20.60 20.43
C ALA A 21 18.99 -20.50 20.62
N ILE A 22 18.53 -19.78 21.64
CA ILE A 22 17.09 -19.55 21.84
C ILE A 22 16.56 -18.51 20.83
N ILE A 23 17.30 -17.41 20.61
CA ILE A 23 16.89 -16.35 19.67
C ILE A 23 16.75 -16.90 18.24
N THR A 24 17.62 -17.81 17.81
CA THR A 24 17.55 -18.39 16.45
C THR A 24 16.28 -19.22 16.25
N ILE A 25 15.88 -20.01 17.25
CA ILE A 25 14.66 -20.82 17.21
C ILE A 25 13.42 -19.92 17.10
N ILE A 26 13.34 -18.86 17.92
CA ILE A 26 12.21 -17.92 17.90
C ILE A 26 12.19 -17.13 16.57
N SER A 27 13.35 -16.64 16.11
CA SER A 27 13.47 -15.83 14.90
C SER A 27 13.03 -16.58 13.64
N ALA A 28 13.27 -17.89 13.57
CA ALA A 28 12.89 -18.71 12.42
C ALA A 28 11.38 -18.69 12.13
N ILE A 29 10.55 -18.55 13.17
CA ILE A 29 9.08 -18.49 13.04
C ILE A 29 8.60 -17.04 13.03
N ALA A 30 9.23 -16.16 13.83
CA ALA A 30 8.80 -14.78 13.98
C ALA A 30 9.00 -13.92 12.72
N ILE A 31 10.12 -14.08 12.01
CA ILE A 31 10.43 -13.26 10.82
C ILE A 31 9.41 -13.45 9.69
N PRO A 32 9.11 -14.68 9.21
CA PRO A 32 8.14 -14.84 8.13
C PRO A 32 6.74 -14.40 8.54
N ALA A 33 6.33 -14.64 9.80
CA ALA A 33 5.04 -14.20 10.31
C ALA A 33 4.92 -12.66 10.37
N TYR A 34 5.99 -11.96 10.76
CA TYR A 34 6.01 -10.50 10.82
C TYR A 34 5.96 -9.86 9.42
N ASN A 35 6.64 -10.45 8.44
CA ASN A 35 6.61 -9.96 7.06
C ASN A 35 5.19 -9.96 6.49
N GLY A 36 4.42 -11.03 6.70
CA GLY A 36 3.02 -11.08 6.26
C GLY A 36 2.13 -10.03 6.93
N TYR A 37 2.40 -9.69 8.20
CA TYR A 37 1.66 -8.61 8.88
C TYR A 37 1.95 -7.23 8.28
N ILE A 38 3.21 -6.96 7.94
CA ILE A 38 3.59 -5.69 7.30
C ILE A 38 2.98 -5.59 5.90
N GLU A 39 2.92 -6.68 5.16
CA GLU A 39 2.29 -6.73 3.84
C GLU A 39 0.78 -6.43 3.92
N GLU A 40 0.06 -7.07 4.84
CA GLU A 40 -1.37 -6.78 5.07
C GLU A 40 -1.60 -5.33 5.48
N ALA A 41 -0.72 -4.77 6.32
CA ALA A 41 -0.78 -3.36 6.71
C ALA A 41 -0.61 -2.43 5.50
N ARG A 42 0.27 -2.77 4.53
CA ARG A 42 0.43 -2.00 3.29
C ARG A 42 -0.80 -2.08 2.40
N PHE A 43 -1.39 -3.26 2.25
CA PHE A 43 -2.64 -3.42 1.49
C PHE A 43 -3.79 -2.62 2.12
N SER A 44 -3.88 -2.64 3.45
CA SER A 44 -4.85 -1.82 4.19
C SER A 44 -4.64 -0.33 3.92
N ALA A 45 -3.40 0.16 3.96
CA ALA A 45 -3.06 1.55 3.65
C ALA A 45 -3.38 1.93 2.20
N ALA A 46 -2.97 1.12 1.23
CA ALA A 46 -3.29 1.34 -0.19
C ALA A 46 -4.81 1.39 -0.43
N ARG A 47 -5.57 0.54 0.25
CA ARG A 47 -7.04 0.55 0.18
C ARG A 47 -7.65 1.82 0.75
N MET A 48 -7.15 2.32 1.88
CA MET A 48 -7.60 3.59 2.44
C MET A 48 -7.34 4.75 1.48
N ASN A 49 -6.20 4.74 0.79
CA ASN A 49 -5.84 5.76 -0.19
C ASN A 49 -6.66 5.69 -1.49
N ALA A 50 -7.25 4.55 -1.84
CA ALA A 50 -8.12 4.42 -3.01
C ALA A 50 -9.52 5.03 -2.82
N GLU A 51 -10.03 5.08 -1.58
CA GLU A 51 -11.37 5.62 -1.28
C GLU A 51 -11.58 7.10 -1.68
N PRO A 52 -10.67 8.06 -1.38
CA PRO A 52 -10.87 9.45 -1.80
C PRO A 52 -10.89 9.61 -3.33
N LEU A 53 -10.05 8.86 -4.05
CA LEU A 53 -10.06 8.88 -5.52
C LEU A 53 -11.35 8.27 -6.08
N ARG A 54 -11.85 7.17 -5.50
CA ARG A 54 -13.16 6.61 -5.84
C ARG A 54 -14.27 7.65 -5.67
N LEU A 55 -14.30 8.36 -4.54
CA LEU A 55 -15.30 9.40 -4.29
C LEU A 55 -15.25 10.50 -5.35
N ALA A 56 -14.05 10.98 -5.70
CA ALA A 56 -13.87 11.98 -6.76
C ALA A 56 -14.34 11.50 -8.13
N LEU A 57 -14.11 10.22 -8.47
CA LEU A 57 -14.60 9.62 -9.71
C LEU A 57 -16.13 9.52 -9.75
N GLU A 58 -16.76 9.13 -8.65
CA GLU A 58 -18.22 9.06 -8.57
C GLU A 58 -18.86 10.45 -8.66
N ASP A 59 -18.28 11.47 -8.03
CA ASP A 59 -18.73 12.86 -8.16
C ASP A 59 -18.64 13.36 -9.60
N TYR A 60 -17.51 13.09 -10.27
CA TYR A 60 -17.32 13.42 -11.68
C TYR A 60 -18.36 12.73 -12.60
N PHE A 61 -18.73 11.49 -12.29
CA PHE A 61 -19.75 10.75 -13.04
C PHE A 61 -21.14 11.38 -12.88
N LEU A 62 -21.49 11.91 -11.71
CA LEU A 62 -22.77 12.59 -11.49
C LEU A 62 -22.90 13.85 -12.36
N GLU A 63 -21.80 14.54 -12.62
CA GLU A 63 -21.79 15.76 -13.42
C GLU A 63 -21.68 15.49 -14.93
N ASN A 64 -20.85 14.53 -15.33
CA ASN A 64 -20.44 14.34 -16.72
C ASN A 64 -21.01 13.05 -17.35
N ASN A 65 -21.70 12.22 -16.57
CA ASN A 65 -22.25 10.92 -17.00
C ASN A 65 -21.21 9.97 -17.64
N THR A 66 -19.93 10.18 -17.28
CA THR A 66 -18.78 9.35 -17.67
C THR A 66 -17.73 9.45 -16.57
N TYR A 67 -16.83 8.47 -16.51
CA TYR A 67 -15.61 8.58 -15.72
C TYR A 67 -14.47 9.15 -16.56
N ILE A 68 -13.36 9.42 -15.90
CA ILE A 68 -12.12 9.89 -16.51
C ILE A 68 -10.99 8.90 -16.21
N ALA A 69 -10.20 8.59 -17.24
CA ALA A 69 -8.96 7.83 -17.09
C ALA A 69 -7.83 8.80 -16.76
N GLY A 70 -6.94 8.37 -15.88
CA GLY A 70 -5.80 9.18 -15.47
C GLY A 70 -4.80 8.37 -14.69
N SER A 71 -3.56 8.83 -14.66
CA SER A 71 -2.55 8.32 -13.74
C SER A 71 -1.89 9.48 -13.00
N TRP A 72 -1.68 9.32 -11.70
CA TRP A 72 -1.07 10.30 -10.81
C TRP A 72 0.11 9.64 -10.10
N GLU A 73 1.26 10.31 -10.11
CA GLU A 73 2.39 9.89 -9.28
C GLU A 73 2.12 10.21 -7.82
N ALA A 74 3.00 9.70 -6.96
CA ALA A 74 2.92 9.91 -5.53
C ALA A 74 3.06 11.38 -5.11
N ASP A 75 3.68 12.23 -5.91
CA ASP A 75 3.69 13.68 -5.70
C ASP A 75 2.44 14.39 -6.24
N GLY A 76 1.47 13.61 -6.73
CA GLY A 76 0.21 14.06 -7.32
C GLY A 76 0.32 14.69 -8.69
N ASN A 77 1.50 14.66 -9.31
CA ASN A 77 1.63 15.09 -10.70
C ASN A 77 0.93 14.09 -11.63
N PRO A 78 0.06 14.58 -12.54
CA PRO A 78 -0.53 13.73 -13.55
C PRO A 78 0.51 13.26 -14.57
N ILE A 79 0.54 11.95 -14.84
CA ILE A 79 1.43 11.31 -15.83
C ILE A 79 0.78 11.27 -17.21
N ASP A 80 -0.51 10.96 -17.25
CA ASP A 80 -1.34 10.91 -18.44
C ASP A 80 -2.78 11.25 -18.01
N LEU A 81 -3.30 12.40 -18.46
CA LEU A 81 -4.71 12.77 -18.31
C LEU A 81 -5.36 12.63 -19.67
N GLN A 82 -6.06 11.52 -19.89
CA GLN A 82 -6.55 11.23 -21.23
C GLN A 82 -7.73 12.11 -21.65
N THR A 83 -8.48 12.73 -20.73
CA THR A 83 -9.52 13.72 -21.08
C THR A 83 -10.10 14.43 -19.84
N GLY A 84 -9.52 15.57 -19.45
CA GLY A 84 -10.03 16.40 -18.34
C GLY A 84 -9.12 16.36 -17.11
N ASN A 85 -9.30 17.31 -16.20
CA ASN A 85 -8.60 17.30 -14.92
C ASN A 85 -9.58 16.83 -13.86
N LEU A 86 -9.44 15.58 -13.38
CA LEU A 86 -10.06 15.22 -12.11
C LEU A 86 -9.40 16.14 -11.08
N ALA A 87 -10.14 17.06 -10.46
CA ALA A 87 -9.60 18.03 -9.50
C ALA A 87 -9.23 17.35 -8.16
N TRP A 88 -8.56 16.22 -8.26
CA TRP A 88 -8.13 15.34 -7.19
C TRP A 88 -6.61 15.28 -7.18
N HIS A 89 -6.06 15.23 -5.98
CA HIS A 89 -4.65 15.10 -5.70
C HIS A 89 -4.49 14.14 -4.52
N PRO A 90 -3.47 13.27 -4.50
CA PRO A 90 -3.16 12.46 -3.33
C PRO A 90 -2.70 13.35 -2.19
N ASP A 91 -3.54 13.48 -1.16
CA ASP A 91 -3.22 14.25 0.04
C ASP A 91 -3.12 13.32 1.25
N GLY A 92 -2.04 13.45 2.02
CA GLY A 92 -1.88 12.77 3.31
C GLY A 92 -1.33 11.35 3.27
N ASP A 93 -0.86 10.87 2.11
CA ASP A 93 -0.30 9.52 1.93
C ASP A 93 1.24 9.47 2.01
N GLY A 94 1.89 10.61 2.25
CA GLY A 94 3.34 10.72 2.36
C GLY A 94 4.10 10.68 1.03
N ASN A 95 3.40 10.76 -0.10
CA ASN A 95 3.95 10.57 -1.44
C ASN A 95 4.55 9.17 -1.60
N ASN A 96 3.85 8.15 -1.11
CA ASN A 96 4.28 6.76 -1.15
C ASN A 96 3.51 5.90 -2.17
N TYR A 97 2.47 6.42 -2.81
CA TYR A 97 1.58 5.63 -3.66
C TYR A 97 1.38 6.25 -5.03
N ASN A 98 1.44 5.43 -6.08
CA ASN A 98 0.99 5.82 -7.41
C ASN A 98 -0.44 5.37 -7.64
N TYR A 99 -1.20 6.15 -8.41
CA TYR A 99 -2.61 5.92 -8.68
C TYR A 99 -2.85 5.84 -10.19
N SER A 100 -3.67 4.89 -10.63
CA SER A 100 -4.12 4.84 -12.02
C SER A 100 -5.58 4.43 -12.13
N VAL A 101 -6.28 5.04 -13.08
CA VAL A 101 -7.67 4.77 -13.41
C VAL A 101 -7.73 4.47 -14.90
N ALA A 102 -8.14 3.26 -15.24
CA ALA A 102 -8.30 2.80 -16.61
C ALA A 102 -9.73 2.30 -16.85
N ALA A 103 -10.17 2.29 -18.10
CA ALA A 103 -11.46 1.72 -18.46
C ALA A 103 -11.52 0.22 -18.14
N LEU A 104 -12.63 -0.23 -17.56
CA LEU A 104 -12.87 -1.66 -17.32
C LEU A 104 -13.04 -2.42 -18.64
N ASN A 105 -13.66 -1.77 -19.62
CA ASN A 105 -13.91 -2.30 -20.97
C ASN A 105 -13.50 -1.24 -22.01
N ALA A 106 -14.00 -1.35 -23.24
CA ALA A 106 -13.75 -0.37 -24.30
C ALA A 106 -14.31 1.03 -24.01
N ASP A 107 -15.25 1.16 -23.08
CA ASP A 107 -15.87 2.43 -22.68
C ASP A 107 -15.77 2.61 -21.15
N ILE A 108 -15.08 3.67 -20.75
CA ILE A 108 -14.88 4.01 -19.33
C ILE A 108 -16.20 4.38 -18.64
N ALA A 109 -17.19 4.89 -19.38
CA ALA A 109 -18.50 5.23 -18.81
C ALA A 109 -19.23 3.99 -18.27
N THR A 110 -18.85 2.77 -18.72
CA THR A 110 -19.43 1.50 -18.23
C THR A 110 -18.74 0.96 -16.98
N GLY A 111 -17.60 1.54 -16.59
CA GLY A 111 -16.84 1.13 -15.42
C GLY A 111 -15.34 1.38 -15.58
N TYR A 112 -14.64 1.35 -14.45
CA TYR A 112 -13.20 1.60 -14.38
C TYR A 112 -12.50 0.60 -13.47
N ILE A 113 -11.18 0.47 -13.66
CA ILE A 113 -10.25 -0.20 -12.77
C ILE A 113 -9.37 0.89 -12.16
N LEU A 114 -9.44 1.03 -10.85
CA LEU A 114 -8.58 1.89 -10.04
C LEU A 114 -7.47 1.03 -9.44
N THR A 115 -6.22 1.37 -9.71
CA THR A 115 -5.04 0.72 -9.13
C THR A 115 -4.31 1.70 -8.23
N VAL A 116 -3.96 1.27 -7.02
CA VAL A 116 -3.09 2.00 -6.10
C VAL A 116 -1.90 1.12 -5.76
N THR A 117 -0.68 1.64 -5.95
CA THR A 117 0.56 0.88 -5.84
C THR A 117 1.55 1.61 -4.95
N ASP A 118 2.08 0.93 -3.92
CA ASP A 118 3.20 1.46 -3.12
C ASP A 118 4.47 1.54 -3.98
N ILE A 119 5.09 2.72 -4.06
CA ILE A 119 6.27 2.97 -4.89
C ILE A 119 7.50 2.18 -4.44
N ASN A 120 7.57 1.81 -3.15
CA ASN A 120 8.70 1.10 -2.56
C ASN A 120 8.49 -0.42 -2.57
N TYR A 121 7.24 -0.87 -2.76
CA TYR A 121 6.83 -2.27 -2.69
C TYR A 121 5.73 -2.51 -3.73
N ALA A 122 6.11 -2.60 -5.00
CA ALA A 122 5.15 -2.67 -6.12
C ALA A 122 4.20 -3.88 -6.06
N GLU A 123 4.60 -4.95 -5.37
CA GLU A 123 3.76 -6.13 -5.11
C GLU A 123 2.59 -5.80 -4.15
N ALA A 124 2.76 -4.79 -3.29
CA ALA A 124 1.71 -4.26 -2.44
C ALA A 124 0.81 -3.28 -3.22
N SER A 125 0.10 -3.78 -4.22
CA SER A 125 -0.89 -3.02 -4.99
C SER A 125 -2.30 -3.55 -4.79
N ILE A 126 -3.27 -2.64 -4.84
CA ILE A 126 -4.69 -2.97 -4.78
C ILE A 126 -5.39 -2.50 -6.05
N GLN A 127 -6.27 -3.34 -6.56
CA GLN A 127 -7.12 -3.05 -7.71
C GLN A 127 -8.58 -3.04 -7.30
N CYS A 128 -9.23 -1.91 -7.49
CA CYS A 128 -10.64 -1.71 -7.27
C CYS A 128 -11.36 -1.59 -8.62
N THR A 129 -12.27 -2.51 -8.87
CA THR A 129 -13.08 -2.53 -10.09
C THR A 129 -14.47 -1.99 -9.80
N ARG A 130 -14.87 -1.00 -10.59
CA ARG A 130 -16.20 -0.42 -10.61
C ARG A 130 -16.89 -0.83 -11.91
N ASN A 131 -18.05 -1.45 -11.83
CA ASN A 131 -18.85 -1.86 -12.98
C ASN A 131 -20.24 -1.20 -12.92
N GLN A 132 -20.55 -0.28 -13.85
CA GLN A 132 -21.86 0.40 -13.93
C GLN A 132 -22.97 -0.60 -14.15
N THR A 133 -22.79 -1.47 -15.14
CA THR A 133 -23.82 -2.38 -15.62
C THR A 133 -24.27 -3.35 -14.54
N ALA A 134 -23.32 -3.85 -13.74
CA ALA A 134 -23.61 -4.75 -12.63
C ALA A 134 -23.89 -4.02 -11.30
N GLY A 135 -23.67 -2.70 -11.22
CA GLY A 135 -23.81 -1.92 -9.98
C GLY A 135 -22.87 -2.38 -8.86
N THR A 136 -21.68 -2.87 -9.20
CA THR A 136 -20.74 -3.43 -8.22
C THR A 136 -19.45 -2.61 -8.11
N PHE A 137 -18.90 -2.57 -6.90
CA PHE A 137 -17.57 -2.07 -6.61
C PHE A 137 -16.84 -3.09 -5.74
N ARG A 138 -15.66 -3.54 -6.17
CA ARG A 138 -14.90 -4.60 -5.49
C ARG A 138 -13.41 -4.28 -5.54
N CYS A 139 -12.73 -4.40 -4.41
CA CYS A 139 -11.27 -4.28 -4.34
C CYS A 139 -10.64 -5.64 -4.06
N ALA A 140 -9.54 -5.92 -4.72
CA ALA A 140 -8.70 -7.09 -4.50
C ALA A 140 -7.22 -6.66 -4.49
N THR A 141 -6.39 -7.39 -3.78
CA THR A 141 -4.93 -7.24 -3.87
C THR A 141 -4.50 -7.77 -5.23
N ASN A 142 -3.69 -7.02 -5.95
CA ASN A 142 -3.09 -7.48 -7.20
C ASN A 142 -1.80 -8.24 -6.84
N THR A 143 -1.98 -9.39 -6.20
CA THR A 143 -0.90 -10.34 -5.99
C THR A 143 -0.62 -10.97 -7.35
N GLY A 144 0.44 -10.52 -8.01
CA GLY A 144 0.98 -11.22 -9.17
C GLY A 144 1.25 -12.67 -8.78
N SER A 145 0.41 -13.58 -9.27
CA SER A 145 0.67 -15.02 -9.23
C SER A 145 1.74 -15.39 -10.23
#